data_AF-A0A7X7Q754-F1
#
_entry.id   AF-A0A7X7Q754-F1
#
_cell.length_a   1.000
_cell.length_b   1.000
_cell.length_c   1.000
_cell.angle_alpha   90.00
_cell.angle_beta   90.00
_cell.angle_gamma   90.00
#
_symmetry.space_group_name_H-M   'P 1'
#
loop_
_entity.id
_entity.type
_entity.pdbx_description
1 polymer ?
#
loop_
_entity_poly.entity_id
_entity_poly.type
_entity_poly.pdbx_seq_one_letter_code
_entity_poly.pdbx_strand_id
1 'polypeptide(L)'
;MDHTTRLANDVRLACQLVSHKVRLESGSSLAPHQLSVLFKLRKQPMSPGELAEAEGVTAPSMTKTVAGLESMGLIARGQDPGDG
;
A
#
# COMPACT_ATOMS: atom_id res chain seq x y z
N MET A 1 -4.23 29.69 14.33
CA MET A 1 -3.65 28.62 13.48
C MET A 1 -3.12 29.28 12.22
N ASP A 2 -1.88 28.96 11.84
CA ASP A 2 -1.26 29.42 10.60
C ASP A 2 -2.12 29.01 9.38
N HIS A 3 -2.14 29.84 8.34
CA HIS A 3 -2.90 29.60 7.11
C HIS A 3 -2.46 28.28 6.44
N THR A 4 -1.16 27.98 6.45
CA THR A 4 -0.59 26.74 5.93
C THR A 4 -1.11 25.51 6.68
N THR A 5 -1.17 25.59 8.03
CA THR A 5 -1.70 24.49 8.85
C THR A 5 -3.17 24.21 8.53
N ARG A 6 -3.97 25.26 8.32
CA ARG A 6 -5.38 25.11 7.95
C ARG A 6 -5.53 24.42 6.60
N LEU A 7 -4.80 24.89 5.58
CA LEU A 7 -4.83 24.30 4.24
C LEU A 7 -4.37 22.83 4.26
N ALA A 8 -3.31 22.52 4.99
CA ALA A 8 -2.84 21.14 5.14
C ALA A 8 -3.90 20.22 5.75
N ASN A 9 -4.64 20.71 6.76
CA ASN A 9 -5.75 19.97 7.36
C ASN A 9 -6.93 19.81 6.41
N ASP A 10 -7.29 20.85 5.64
CA ASP A 10 -8.37 20.79 4.66
C ASP A 10 -8.07 19.78 3.55
N VAL A 11 -6.83 19.78 3.04
CA VAL A 11 -6.38 18.80 2.04
C VAL A 11 -6.38 17.38 2.62
N ARG A 12 -5.89 17.20 3.85
CA ARG A 12 -5.91 15.90 4.52
C ARG A 12 -7.34 15.36 4.65
N LEU A 13 -8.29 16.21 5.06
CA LEU A 13 -9.69 15.84 5.18
C LEU A 13 -10.29 15.48 3.83
N ALA A 14 -10.06 16.29 2.79
CA ALA A 14 -10.53 16.01 1.43
C ALA A 14 -10.03 14.66 0.92
N CYS A 15 -8.73 14.37 1.08
CA CYS A 15 -8.14 13.08 0.70
C CYS A 15 -8.76 11.89 1.46
N GLN A 16 -9.03 12.05 2.76
CA GLN A 16 -9.65 11.01 3.58
C GLN A 16 -11.09 10.72 3.15
N LEU A 17 -11.88 11.76 2.88
CA LEU A 17 -13.26 11.63 2.42
C LEU A 17 -13.33 10.96 1.04
N VAL A 18 -12.50 11.39 0.10
CA VAL A 18 -12.42 10.78 -1.24
C VAL A 18 -12.01 9.31 -1.13
N SER A 19 -10.96 9.00 -0.38
CA SER A 19 -10.50 7.62 -0.18
C SER A 19 -11.56 6.75 0.47
N HIS A 20 -12.33 7.29 1.42
CA HIS A 20 -13.44 6.57 2.05
C HIS A 20 -14.56 6.27 1.06
N LYS A 21 -15.01 7.26 0.28
CA LYS A 21 -16.06 7.08 -0.72
C LYS A 21 -15.64 6.08 -1.80
N VAL A 22 -14.42 6.19 -2.33
CA VAL A 22 -13.88 5.22 -3.30
C VAL A 22 -13.91 3.80 -2.74
N ARG A 23 -13.52 3.59 -1.47
CA ARG A 23 -13.57 2.25 -0.86
C ARG A 23 -14.98 1.68 -0.81
N LEU A 24 -15.96 2.48 -0.38
CA LEU A 24 -17.36 2.04 -0.31
C LEU A 24 -17.92 1.64 -1.67
N GLU A 25 -17.56 2.39 -2.72
CA GLU A 25 -18.12 2.19 -4.07
C GLU A 25 -17.28 1.21 -4.93
N SER A 26 -16.03 0.92 -4.56
CA SER A 26 -15.10 0.17 -5.43
C SER A 26 -15.50 -1.28 -5.70
N GLY A 27 -16.37 -1.87 -4.86
CA GLY A 27 -16.72 -3.30 -4.95
C GLY A 27 -15.53 -4.25 -4.78
N SER A 28 -14.33 -3.74 -4.48
CA SER A 28 -13.11 -4.52 -4.35
C SER A 28 -13.15 -5.33 -3.05
N SER A 29 -12.88 -6.63 -3.15
CA SER A 29 -12.66 -7.49 -1.99
C SER A 29 -11.30 -7.30 -1.33
N LEU A 30 -10.38 -6.57 -1.98
CA LEU A 30 -9.02 -6.35 -1.48
C LEU A 30 -8.96 -5.19 -0.49
N ALA A 31 -8.21 -5.41 0.59
CA ALA A 31 -7.95 -4.36 1.55
C ALA A 31 -7.11 -3.24 0.89
N PRO A 32 -7.27 -1.97 1.31
CA PRO A 32 -6.58 -0.84 0.68
C PRO A 32 -5.05 -0.95 0.68
N HIS A 33 -4.48 -1.50 1.76
CA HIS A 33 -3.04 -1.70 1.89
C HIS A 33 -2.52 -2.76 0.90
N GLN A 34 -3.29 -3.83 0.65
CA GLN A 34 -2.97 -4.84 -0.36
C GLN A 34 -2.98 -4.26 -1.77
N LEU A 35 -3.99 -3.43 -2.09
CA LEU A 35 -4.06 -2.75 -3.39
C LEU A 35 -2.88 -1.80 -3.59
N SER A 36 -2.47 -1.06 -2.55
CA SER A 36 -1.29 -0.18 -2.60
C SER A 36 -0.01 -0.94 -2.94
N VAL A 37 0.20 -2.10 -2.28
CA VAL A 37 1.34 -3.00 -2.56
C VAL A 37 1.31 -3.50 -4.01
N LEU A 38 0.16 -3.93 -4.53
CA LEU A 38 0.02 -4.35 -5.93
C LEU A 38 0.37 -3.21 -6.90
N PHE A 39 -0.06 -1.98 -6.63
CA PHE A 39 0.28 -0.83 -7.47
C PHE A 39 1.80 -0.55 -7.50
N LYS A 40 2.51 -0.77 -6.38
CA LYS A 40 3.96 -0.64 -6.31
C LYS A 40 4.65 -1.75 -7.11
N LEU A 41 4.28 -3.00 -6.85
CA LEU A 41 4.85 -4.17 -7.54
C LEU A 41 4.59 -4.16 -9.05
N ARG A 42 3.48 -3.57 -9.50
CA ARG A 42 3.21 -3.38 -10.93
C ARG A 42 4.22 -2.45 -11.61
N LYS A 43 4.80 -1.50 -10.88
CA LYS A 43 5.79 -0.57 -11.44
C LYS A 43 7.18 -1.19 -11.53
N GLN A 44 7.56 -1.95 -10.51
CA GLN A 44 8.84 -2.64 -10.44
C GLN A 44 8.80 -3.76 -9.38
N PRO A 45 9.61 -4.83 -9.53
CA PRO A 45 9.86 -5.77 -8.45
C PRO A 45 10.42 -5.05 -7.22
N MET A 46 9.98 -5.45 -6.03
CA MET A 46 10.44 -4.91 -4.75
C MET A 46 10.52 -6.04 -3.73
N SER A 47 11.55 -6.01 -2.89
CA SER A 47 11.66 -6.86 -1.71
C SER A 47 10.58 -6.48 -0.66
N PRO A 48 10.23 -7.40 0.26
CA PRO A 48 9.34 -7.08 1.36
C PRO A 48 9.82 -5.92 2.25
N GLY A 49 11.15 -5.73 2.38
CA GLY A 49 11.74 -4.64 3.14
C GLY A 49 11.48 -3.28 2.49
N GLU A 50 11.73 -3.16 1.19
CA GLU A 50 11.46 -1.94 0.42
C GLU A 50 9.96 -1.60 0.39
N LEU A 51 9.10 -2.62 0.29
CA LEU A 51 7.66 -2.41 0.40
C LEU A 51 7.26 -1.88 1.79
N ALA A 52 7.84 -2.42 2.86
CA ALA A 52 7.55 -1.99 4.22
C ALA A 52 7.95 -0.52 4.43
N GLU A 53 9.14 -0.14 3.97
CA GLU A 53 9.62 1.25 4.00
C GLU A 53 8.71 2.17 3.19
N ALA A 54 8.39 1.80 1.95
CA ALA A 54 7.57 2.61 1.06
C ALA A 54 6.11 2.76 1.50
N GLU A 55 5.59 1.82 2.31
CA GLU A 55 4.26 1.88 2.93
C GLU A 55 4.29 2.49 4.34
N GLY A 56 5.46 2.75 4.91
CA GLY A 56 5.61 3.25 6.28
C GLY A 56 5.08 2.29 7.33
N VAL A 57 5.23 0.97 7.10
CA VAL A 57 4.79 -0.09 8.02
C VAL A 57 5.95 -0.96 8.46
N THR A 58 5.73 -1.79 9.48
CA THR A 58 6.76 -2.71 9.96
C THR A 58 6.96 -3.88 9.01
N ALA A 59 8.18 -4.43 8.95
CA ALA A 59 8.48 -5.61 8.13
C ALA A 59 7.53 -6.80 8.43
N PRO A 60 7.22 -7.16 9.70
CA PRO A 60 6.25 -8.22 9.98
C PRO A 60 4.84 -7.95 9.43
N SER A 61 4.40 -6.69 9.41
CA SER A 61 3.12 -6.29 8.82
C SER A 61 3.14 -6.47 7.30
N MET A 62 4.23 -6.06 6.66
CA MET A 62 4.39 -6.24 5.22
C MET A 62 4.47 -7.72 4.84
N THR A 63 5.19 -8.56 5.59
CA THR A 63 5.23 -10.01 5.35
C THR A 63 3.85 -10.64 5.37
N LYS A 64 2.96 -10.24 6.30
CA LYS A 64 1.57 -10.71 6.32
C LYS A 64 0.78 -10.26 5.09
N THR A 65 1.02 -9.02 4.65
CA THR A 65 0.36 -8.46 3.46
C THR A 65 0.76 -9.22 2.20
N VAL A 66 2.07 -9.41 2.00
CA VAL A 66 2.66 -10.18 0.90
C VAL A 66 2.16 -11.62 0.91
N ALA A 67 2.18 -12.30 2.06
CA ALA A 67 1.69 -13.67 2.17
C ALA A 67 0.19 -13.79 1.83
N GLY A 68 -0.63 -12.82 2.23
CA GLY A 68 -2.04 -12.78 1.85
C GLY A 68 -2.25 -12.55 0.35
N LEU A 69 -1.46 -11.66 -0.27
CA LEU A 69 -1.50 -11.44 -1.72
C LEU A 69 -1.04 -12.67 -2.51
N GLU A 70 0.00 -13.36 -2.03
CA GLU A 70 0.53 -14.59 -2.60
C GLU A 70 -0.48 -15.74 -2.51
N SER A 71 -1.17 -15.90 -1.37
CA SER A 71 -2.21 -16.93 -1.21
C SER A 71 -3.44 -16.69 -2.08
N MET A 72 -3.72 -15.43 -2.45
CA MET A 72 -4.73 -15.07 -3.44
C MET A 72 -4.26 -15.24 -4.89
N GLY A 73 -3.00 -15.62 -5.12
CA GLY A 73 -2.41 -15.77 -6.45
C GLY A 73 -2.19 -14.45 -7.20
N LEU A 74 -2.18 -13.32 -6.49
CA LEU A 74 -2.05 -11.98 -7.10
C LEU A 74 -0.61 -11.53 -7.28
N ILE A 75 0.33 -12.16 -6.58
CA ILE A 75 1.77 -11.95 -6.71
C ILE A 75 2.48 -13.30 -6.68
N ALA A 76 3.72 -13.32 -7.16
CA ALA A 76 4.63 -14.45 -7.03
C ALA A 76 5.99 -13.96 -6.56
N ARG A 77 6.70 -14.79 -5.79
CA ARG A 77 8.09 -14.51 -5.43
C ARG A 77 9.01 -14.84 -6.59
N GLY A 78 9.93 -13.92 -6.89
CA GLY A 78 11.09 -14.17 -7.74
C GLY A 78 12.35 -14.30 -6.89
N GLN A 79 13.39 -14.92 -7.44
CA GLN A 79 14.74 -14.83 -6.86
C GLN A 79 15.33 -13.46 -7.18
N ASP A 80 15.95 -12.83 -6.19
CA ASP A 80 16.80 -11.68 -6.42
C ASP A 80 18.17 -12.18 -6.92
N PRO A 81 18.70 -11.68 -8.07
CA PRO A 81 20.03 -12.02 -8.52
C PRO A 81 21.16 -11.73 -7.51
N GLY A 82 20.90 -10.87 -6.51
CA GLY A 82 21.83 -10.55 -5.42
C GLY A 82 21.73 -11.45 -4.18
N ASP A 83 20.66 -12.25 -4.05
CA ASP A 83 20.47 -13.17 -2.92
C ASP A 83 21.13 -14.52 -3.23
N GLY A 84 22.46 -14.56 -3.08
CA GLY A 84 23.28 -15.77 -3.06
C GLY A 84 23.51 -16.30 -1.64
#